data_AF-A0A2G2WU43-F1
#
_entry.id   AF-A0A2G2WU43-F1
#
_cell.length_a   1.000
_cell.length_b   1.000
_cell.length_c   1.000
_cell.angle_alpha   90.00
_cell.angle_beta   90.00
_cell.angle_gamma   90.00
#
_symmetry.space_group_name_H-M   'P 1'
#
loop_
_entity.id
_entity.type
_entity.pdbx_description
1 polymer ?
#
loop_
_entity_poly.entity_id
_entity_poly.type
_entity_poly.pdbx_seq_one_letter_code
_entity_poly.pdbx_strand_id
1 'polypeptide(L)'
;MMYQQGWFASGTVIRLAKDLAENNKGARVLVVCSEITVVTFCGPSDTHLDSMVGQALFGDGTTALIVGSNSLPGVQKPLFEDSAAQTLLPDSKGAIDGHLREAGLTFHLLKDVPGLISKNIEKSLIEAFQPLGISDWNSIFWIAHPGGPAILDQ
;
A
#
# COMPACT_ATOMS: atom_id res chain seq x y z
N MET A 1 12.60 -10.46 -4.42
CA MET A 1 11.95 -9.31 -5.09
C MET A 1 10.48 -9.64 -5.28
N MET A 2 9.60 -8.64 -5.19
CA MET A 2 8.17 -8.77 -5.45
C MET A 2 7.84 -7.89 -6.65
N TYR A 3 7.03 -8.39 -7.57
CA TYR A 3 6.62 -7.67 -8.78
C TYR A 3 5.10 -7.70 -8.90
N GLN A 4 4.54 -6.70 -9.58
CA GLN A 4 3.12 -6.64 -9.94
C GLN A 4 2.16 -6.81 -8.74
N GLN A 5 2.54 -6.25 -7.59
CA GLN A 5 1.72 -6.32 -6.37
C GLN A 5 0.66 -5.21 -6.32
N GLY A 6 0.84 -4.10 -7.06
CA GLY A 6 -0.06 -2.95 -7.03
C GLY A 6 0.17 -2.06 -5.81
N TRP A 7 -0.79 -1.17 -5.51
CA TRP A 7 -0.54 -0.03 -4.60
C TRP A 7 -0.43 -0.39 -3.12
N PHE A 8 -0.88 -1.58 -2.71
CA PHE A 8 -0.71 -2.06 -1.33
C PHE A 8 0.71 -2.58 -1.05
N ALA A 9 1.56 -2.70 -2.07
CA ALA A 9 2.89 -3.32 -1.97
C ALA A 9 3.79 -2.66 -0.92
N SER A 10 3.65 -1.35 -0.68
CA SER A 10 4.38 -0.63 0.37
C SER A 10 4.10 -1.20 1.77
N GLY A 11 2.86 -1.60 2.08
CA GLY A 11 2.54 -2.30 3.31
C GLY A 11 3.10 -3.73 3.33
N THR A 12 3.05 -4.42 2.18
CA THR A 12 3.60 -5.78 2.03
C THR A 12 5.10 -5.84 2.24
N VAL A 13 5.87 -4.88 1.70
CA VAL A 13 7.34 -4.87 1.86
C VAL A 13 7.74 -4.61 3.30
N ILE A 14 6.99 -3.79 4.05
CA ILE A 14 7.23 -3.55 5.48
C ILE A 14 7.00 -4.86 6.24
N ARG A 15 5.85 -5.52 6.02
CA ARG A 15 5.55 -6.83 6.62
C ARG A 15 6.64 -7.87 6.36
N LEU A 16 7.11 -7.97 5.11
CA LEU A 16 8.18 -8.91 4.76
C LEU A 16 9.52 -8.53 5.41
N ALA A 17 9.86 -7.24 5.40
CA ALA A 17 11.09 -6.76 5.99
C ALA A 17 11.14 -6.96 7.51
N LYS A 18 9.99 -6.84 8.18
CA LYS A 18 9.82 -7.18 9.60
C LYS A 18 10.28 -8.61 9.89
N ASP A 19 9.66 -9.58 9.22
CA ASP A 19 9.98 -11.00 9.43
C ASP A 19 11.46 -11.29 9.14
N LEU A 20 12.00 -10.72 8.05
CA LEU A 20 13.40 -10.87 7.69
C LEU A 20 14.33 -10.27 8.75
N ALA A 21 14.01 -9.09 9.28
CA ALA A 21 14.83 -8.39 10.26
C ALA A 21 14.77 -9.00 11.66
N GLU A 22 13.60 -9.45 12.09
CA GLU A 22 13.39 -10.03 13.43
C GLU A 22 13.90 -11.46 13.50
N ASN A 23 13.71 -12.25 12.43
CA ASN A 23 14.10 -13.66 12.42
C ASN A 23 15.58 -13.90 12.08
N ASN A 24 16.35 -12.86 11.74
CA ASN A 24 17.77 -12.96 11.43
C ASN A 24 18.60 -11.96 12.26
N LYS A 25 19.26 -12.44 13.32
CA LYS A 25 20.01 -11.59 14.25
C LYS A 25 21.07 -10.76 13.52
N GLY A 26 21.01 -9.44 13.68
CA GLY A 26 21.95 -8.48 13.08
C GLY A 26 21.62 -8.11 11.63
N ALA A 27 20.56 -8.66 11.03
CA ALA A 27 20.16 -8.30 9.68
C ALA A 27 19.74 -6.82 9.58
N ARG A 28 20.08 -6.22 8.45
CA ARG A 28 19.61 -4.90 8.02
C ARG A 28 19.08 -5.05 6.61
N VAL A 29 17.78 -4.89 6.44
CA VAL A 29 17.06 -5.12 5.19
C VAL A 29 16.89 -3.78 4.50
N LEU A 30 17.52 -3.63 3.32
CA LEU A 30 17.22 -2.54 2.42
C LEU A 30 15.93 -2.87 1.67
N VAL A 31 14.90 -2.07 1.89
CA VAL A 31 13.64 -2.11 1.15
C VAL A 31 13.65 -0.99 0.14
N VAL A 32 13.30 -1.29 -1.11
CA VAL A 32 13.15 -0.29 -2.18
C VAL A 32 11.81 -0.53 -2.88
N CYS A 33 11.02 0.54 -2.99
CA CYS A 33 9.85 0.59 -3.87
C CYS A 33 10.15 1.62 -4.96
N SER A 34 10.05 1.23 -6.22
CA SER A 34 10.28 2.11 -7.37
C SER A 34 9.17 1.88 -8.38
N GLU A 35 8.41 2.93 -8.66
CA GLU A 35 7.26 2.92 -9.55
C GLU A 35 7.47 3.95 -10.66
N ILE A 36 7.25 3.52 -11.90
CA ILE A 36 7.45 4.33 -13.10
C ILE A 36 6.26 4.11 -14.03
N THR A 37 5.60 5.20 -14.41
CA THR A 37 4.36 5.23 -15.21
C THR A 37 4.55 4.88 -16.68
N VAL A 38 5.80 4.68 -17.13
CA VAL A 38 6.11 4.28 -18.52
C VAL A 38 5.32 3.04 -18.96
N VAL A 39 5.07 2.09 -18.05
CA VAL A 39 4.30 0.88 -18.39
C VAL A 39 2.78 1.13 -18.44
N THR A 40 2.28 2.24 -17.89
CA THR A 40 0.86 2.54 -17.72
C THR A 40 0.38 3.69 -18.59
N PHE A 41 1.30 4.48 -19.14
CA PHE A 41 1.00 5.64 -19.96
C PHE A 41 0.33 5.23 -21.29
N CYS A 42 -0.83 5.80 -21.57
CA CYS A 42 -1.56 5.55 -22.82
C CYS A 42 -2.36 6.79 -23.27
N GLY A 43 -2.72 6.83 -24.56
CA GLY A 43 -3.59 7.88 -25.08
C GLY A 43 -5.02 7.78 -24.53
N PRO A 44 -5.77 8.90 -24.50
CA PRO A 44 -7.15 8.90 -24.00
C PRO A 44 -8.08 8.10 -24.91
N SER A 45 -9.17 7.56 -24.34
CA SER A 45 -10.25 6.91 -25.07
C SER A 45 -11.59 7.15 -24.39
N ASP A 46 -12.60 7.54 -25.17
CA ASP A 46 -13.97 7.76 -24.69
C ASP A 46 -14.65 6.48 -24.19
N THR A 47 -14.10 5.30 -24.55
CA THR A 47 -14.60 3.99 -24.09
C THR A 47 -13.93 3.49 -22.81
N HIS A 48 -12.87 4.17 -22.34
CA HIS A 48 -12.03 3.74 -21.19
C HIS A 48 -11.76 4.90 -20.23
N LEU A 49 -12.83 5.49 -19.67
CA LEU A 49 -12.75 6.61 -18.74
C LEU A 49 -12.00 6.25 -17.44
N ASP A 50 -12.04 4.99 -17.02
CA ASP A 50 -11.27 4.45 -15.89
C ASP A 50 -9.75 4.56 -16.11
N SER A 51 -9.29 4.31 -17.35
CA SER A 51 -7.88 4.51 -17.72
C SER A 51 -7.47 5.98 -17.61
N MET A 52 -8.37 6.92 -17.92
CA MET A 52 -8.10 8.36 -17.76
C MET A 52 -7.94 8.78 -16.30
N VAL A 53 -8.65 8.12 -15.37
CA VAL A 53 -8.45 8.33 -13.92
C VAL A 53 -7.01 7.95 -13.56
N GLY A 54 -6.51 6.81 -14.06
CA GLY A 54 -5.12 6.41 -13.89
C GLY A 54 -4.12 7.44 -14.44
N GLN A 55 -4.36 7.97 -15.64
CA GLN A 55 -3.50 9.00 -16.26
C GLN A 55 -3.46 10.31 -15.45
N ALA A 56 -4.51 10.62 -14.68
CA ALA A 56 -4.58 11.81 -13.84
C ALA A 56 -3.95 11.62 -12.45
N LEU A 57 -3.85 10.38 -11.96
CA LEU A 57 -3.43 10.07 -10.59
C LEU A 57 -2.00 9.53 -10.49
N PHE A 58 -1.55 8.73 -11.46
CA PHE A 58 -0.26 8.05 -11.33
C PHE A 58 0.90 8.99 -11.62
N GLY A 59 1.95 8.85 -10.81
CA GLY A 59 3.22 9.54 -10.98
C GLY A 59 4.39 8.61 -10.68
N ASP A 60 5.58 9.08 -11.05
CA ASP A 60 6.82 8.34 -10.85
C ASP A 60 7.38 8.62 -9.46
N GLY A 61 7.94 7.60 -8.81
CA GLY A 61 8.48 7.75 -7.46
C GLY A 61 9.37 6.59 -7.05
N THR A 62 10.29 6.86 -6.12
CA THR A 62 11.11 5.81 -5.50
C THR A 62 11.36 6.13 -4.04
N THR A 63 11.27 5.10 -3.20
CA THR A 63 11.49 5.18 -1.76
C THR A 63 12.42 4.06 -1.32
N ALA A 64 13.27 4.33 -0.34
CA ALA A 64 14.12 3.34 0.29
C ALA A 64 14.03 3.42 1.82
N LEU A 65 14.06 2.26 2.49
CA LEU A 65 14.04 2.12 3.95
C LEU A 65 15.12 1.12 4.38
N ILE A 66 15.70 1.34 5.57
CA ILE A 66 16.52 0.35 6.26
C ILE A 66 15.71 -0.18 7.44
N VAL A 67 15.36 -1.46 7.38
CA VAL A 67 14.62 -2.16 8.44
C VAL A 67 15.56 -3.09 9.19
N GLY A 68 15.47 -3.12 10.52
CA GLY A 68 16.34 -3.93 11.35
C GLY A 68 15.79 -4.10 12.75
N SER A 69 16.07 -5.24 13.38
CA SER A 69 15.79 -5.47 14.80
C SER A 69 17.04 -5.16 15.65
N ASN A 70 16.83 -4.96 16.96
CA ASN A 70 17.88 -4.73 17.95
C ASN A 70 18.82 -3.59 17.54
N SER A 71 18.27 -2.36 17.52
CA SER A 71 19.04 -1.17 17.15
C SER A 71 20.21 -0.95 18.12
N LEU A 72 21.35 -0.49 17.58
CA LEU A 72 22.54 -0.19 18.38
C LEU A 72 22.42 1.20 19.02
N PRO A 73 22.32 1.31 20.35
CA PRO A 73 22.18 2.61 21.02
C PRO A 73 23.34 3.55 20.67
N GLY A 74 23.03 4.81 20.37
CA GLY A 74 24.02 5.83 19.99
C GLY A 74 24.54 5.75 18.55
N VAL A 75 24.21 4.68 17.80
CA VAL A 75 24.59 4.51 16.39
C VAL A 75 23.36 4.52 15.48
N GLN A 76 22.31 3.81 15.89
CA GLN A 76 21.06 3.69 15.14
C GLN A 76 19.92 4.28 15.97
N LYS A 77 19.09 5.11 15.32
CA LYS A 77 17.91 5.71 15.91
C LYS A 77 16.68 5.20 15.16
N PRO A 78 15.88 4.28 15.74
CA PRO A 78 14.60 3.88 15.17
C PRO A 78 13.70 5.11 14.96
N LEU A 79 13.04 5.16 13.81
CA LEU A 79 12.03 6.20 13.53
C LEU A 79 10.63 5.70 13.89
N PHE A 80 10.35 4.43 13.58
CA PHE A 80 9.09 3.75 13.84
C PHE A 80 9.36 2.27 14.17
N GLU A 81 8.42 1.66 14.87
CA GLU A 81 8.34 0.21 15.10
C GLU A 81 7.02 -0.30 14.50
N ASP A 82 6.99 -1.54 14.00
CA ASP A 82 5.90 -2.02 13.16
C ASP A 82 5.18 -3.26 13.70
N SER A 83 3.94 -3.39 13.27
CA SER A 83 3.12 -4.61 13.29
C SER A 83 2.32 -4.60 11.98
N ALA A 84 2.06 -5.77 11.41
CA ALA A 84 1.50 -5.84 10.07
C ALA A 84 0.46 -6.95 9.92
N ALA A 85 -0.62 -6.62 9.20
CA ALA A 85 -1.69 -7.54 8.81
C ALA A 85 -2.11 -7.26 7.37
N GLN A 86 -2.82 -8.21 6.76
CA GLN A 86 -3.39 -8.08 5.42
C GLN A 86 -4.71 -8.83 5.37
N THR A 87 -5.69 -8.28 4.66
CA THR A 87 -6.99 -8.91 4.46
C THR A 87 -7.49 -8.69 3.03
N LEU A 88 -8.42 -9.53 2.59
CA LEU A 88 -9.17 -9.34 1.35
C LEU A 88 -10.58 -8.86 1.72
N LEU A 89 -11.01 -7.77 1.10
CA LEU A 89 -12.34 -7.22 1.39
C LEU A 89 -13.43 -8.13 0.80
N PRO A 90 -14.53 -8.38 1.53
CA PRO A 90 -15.67 -9.10 0.96
C PRO A 90 -16.23 -8.35 -0.25
N ASP A 91 -16.76 -9.10 -1.22
CA ASP A 91 -17.42 -8.57 -2.42
C ASP A 91 -16.57 -7.58 -3.26
N SER A 92 -15.24 -7.67 -3.17
CA SER A 92 -14.30 -6.75 -3.83
C SER A 92 -13.68 -7.28 -5.13
N LYS A 93 -14.12 -8.45 -5.60
CA LYS A 93 -13.54 -9.09 -6.79
C LYS A 93 -13.69 -8.20 -8.02
N GLY A 94 -12.58 -7.92 -8.70
CA GLY A 94 -12.55 -7.09 -9.90
C GLY A 94 -12.73 -5.59 -9.62
N ALA A 95 -12.69 -5.16 -8.36
CA ALA A 95 -12.77 -3.74 -8.02
C ALA A 95 -11.57 -2.95 -8.56
N ILE A 96 -10.39 -3.58 -8.58
CA ILE A 96 -9.17 -3.06 -9.18
C ILE A 96 -8.49 -4.22 -9.89
N ASP A 97 -8.38 -4.13 -11.21
CA ASP A 97 -7.66 -5.10 -12.02
C ASP A 97 -6.53 -4.41 -12.79
N GLY A 98 -5.42 -5.14 -12.94
CA GLY A 98 -4.29 -4.75 -13.78
C GLY A 98 -3.95 -5.89 -14.74
N HIS A 99 -3.77 -5.57 -16.02
CA HIS A 99 -3.44 -6.55 -17.05
C HIS A 99 -2.21 -6.08 -17.83
N LEU A 100 -1.10 -6.81 -17.71
CA LEU A 100 0.06 -6.59 -18.57
C LEU A 100 -0.20 -7.24 -19.93
N ARG A 101 -0.22 -6.41 -20.98
CA ARG A 101 -0.51 -6.77 -22.37
C ARG A 101 0.56 -6.19 -23.30
N GLU A 102 0.45 -6.46 -24.59
CA GLU A 102 1.32 -5.88 -25.63
C GLU A 102 1.25 -4.34 -25.65
N ALA A 103 0.10 -3.78 -25.27
CA ALA A 103 -0.12 -2.33 -25.14
C ALA A 103 0.40 -1.74 -23.81
N GLY A 104 1.14 -2.50 -23.00
CA GLY A 104 1.54 -2.11 -21.65
C GLY A 104 0.60 -2.64 -20.57
N LEU A 105 0.64 -2.02 -19.39
CA LEU A 105 -0.18 -2.35 -18.23
C LEU A 105 -1.47 -1.54 -18.25
N THR A 106 -2.58 -2.21 -18.57
CA THR A 106 -3.92 -1.61 -18.58
C THR A 106 -4.60 -1.83 -17.24
N PHE A 107 -5.31 -0.82 -16.72
CA PHE A 107 -6.06 -0.93 -15.46
C PHE A 107 -7.55 -0.79 -15.68
N HIS A 108 -8.30 -1.52 -14.83
CA HIS A 108 -9.74 -1.37 -14.70
C HIS A 108 -10.07 -1.05 -13.24
N LEU A 109 -10.85 0.02 -13.05
CA LEU A 109 -11.25 0.50 -11.74
C LEU A 109 -12.77 0.56 -11.67
N LEU A 110 -13.35 -0.20 -10.74
CA LEU A 110 -14.75 0.01 -10.38
C LEU A 110 -14.88 1.33 -9.61
N LYS A 111 -15.95 2.07 -9.91
CA LYS A 111 -16.21 3.37 -9.30
C LYS A 111 -16.37 3.31 -7.77
N ASP A 112 -16.76 2.16 -7.23
CA ASP A 112 -17.12 2.00 -5.81
C ASP A 112 -15.97 1.51 -4.91
N VAL A 113 -14.71 1.60 -5.37
CA VAL A 113 -13.53 1.30 -4.53
C VAL A 113 -13.52 2.12 -3.22
N PRO A 114 -13.80 3.44 -3.22
CA PRO A 114 -13.89 4.21 -1.98
C PRO A 114 -14.91 3.66 -0.98
N GLY A 115 -16.12 3.31 -1.46
CA GLY A 115 -17.19 2.75 -0.63
C GLY A 115 -16.84 1.37 -0.07
N LEU A 116 -16.15 0.53 -0.86
CA LEU A 116 -15.63 -0.75 -0.38
C LEU A 116 -14.61 -0.57 0.74
N ILE A 117 -13.70 0.41 0.63
CA ILE A 117 -12.67 0.65 1.65
C ILE A 117 -13.30 1.23 2.92
N SER A 118 -14.08 2.31 2.82
CA SER A 118 -14.67 3.00 3.99
C SER A 118 -15.60 2.09 4.79
N LYS A 119 -16.38 1.22 4.12
CA LYS A 119 -17.24 0.23 4.78
C LYS A 119 -16.49 -0.82 5.59
N ASN A 120 -15.24 -1.14 5.22
CA ASN A 120 -14.50 -2.27 5.80
C ASN A 120 -13.30 -1.86 6.66
N ILE A 121 -12.80 -0.63 6.57
CA ILE A 121 -11.55 -0.20 7.25
C ILE A 121 -11.64 -0.33 8.77
N GLU A 122 -12.80 -0.04 9.37
CA GLU A 122 -13.00 -0.12 10.81
C GLU A 122 -12.74 -1.53 11.36
N LYS A 123 -13.12 -2.57 10.61
CA LYS A 123 -12.82 -3.95 11.01
C LYS A 123 -11.32 -4.18 11.16
N SER A 124 -10.52 -3.70 10.19
CA SER A 124 -9.06 -3.81 10.24
C SER A 124 -8.45 -2.99 11.38
N LEU A 125 -9.01 -1.80 11.68
CA LEU A 125 -8.59 -1.00 12.83
C LEU A 125 -8.85 -1.74 14.15
N ILE A 126 -10.06 -2.28 14.33
CA ILE A 126 -10.42 -3.05 15.51
C ILE A 126 -9.47 -4.25 15.67
N GLU A 127 -9.28 -5.06 14.62
CA GLU A 127 -8.39 -6.23 14.68
C GLU A 127 -6.94 -5.86 15.06
N ALA A 128 -6.44 -4.73 14.57
CA ALA A 128 -5.07 -4.27 14.86
C ALA A 128 -4.91 -3.65 16.26
N PHE A 129 -5.89 -2.86 16.71
CA PHE A 129 -5.75 -2.02 17.90
C PHE A 129 -6.47 -2.55 19.15
N GLN A 130 -7.42 -3.50 19.01
CA GLN A 130 -8.07 -4.14 20.14
C GLN A 130 -7.08 -4.77 21.14
N PRO A 131 -6.00 -5.47 20.71
CA PRO A 131 -4.99 -5.99 21.65
C PRO A 131 -4.23 -4.90 22.41
N LEU A 132 -4.22 -3.67 21.90
CA LEU A 132 -3.57 -2.51 22.50
C LEU A 132 -4.53 -1.66 23.35
N GLY A 133 -5.82 -2.01 23.36
CA GLY A 133 -6.86 -1.26 24.08
C GLY A 133 -7.15 0.13 23.50
N ILE A 134 -6.82 0.36 22.22
CA ILE A 134 -7.06 1.63 21.53
C ILE A 134 -8.35 1.52 20.70
N SER A 135 -9.27 2.47 20.88
CA SER A 135 -10.54 2.55 20.14
C SER A 135 -10.89 3.95 19.63
N ASP A 136 -10.14 4.98 20.03
CA ASP A 136 -10.29 6.33 19.49
C ASP A 136 -9.31 6.53 18.33
N TRP A 137 -9.83 6.48 17.10
CA TRP A 137 -9.03 6.62 15.89
C TRP A 137 -8.42 8.02 15.70
N ASN A 138 -8.89 9.03 16.44
CA ASN A 138 -8.27 10.37 16.42
C ASN A 138 -7.08 10.48 17.39
N SER A 139 -6.87 9.49 18.26
CA SER A 139 -5.73 9.44 19.18
C SER A 139 -4.44 8.92 18.53
N ILE A 140 -4.53 8.35 17.32
CA ILE A 140 -3.41 7.80 16.57
C ILE A 140 -3.00 8.74 15.42
N PHE A 141 -1.75 8.65 14.98
CA PHE A 141 -1.32 9.28 13.74
C PHE A 141 -1.68 8.40 12.55
N TRP A 142 -1.89 9.03 11.39
CA TRP A 142 -2.36 8.34 10.19
C TRP A 142 -1.35 8.39 9.05
N ILE A 143 -1.16 7.24 8.40
CA ILE A 143 -0.51 7.11 7.11
C ILE A 143 -1.44 6.24 6.27
N ALA A 144 -2.19 6.85 5.35
CA ALA A 144 -3.06 6.16 4.41
C ALA A 144 -2.49 6.28 2.99
N HIS A 145 -2.61 5.22 2.18
CA HIS A 145 -2.24 5.30 0.77
C HIS A 145 -3.22 6.23 0.04
N PRO A 146 -2.75 7.31 -0.62
CA PRO A 146 -3.62 8.27 -1.29
C PRO A 146 -4.00 7.80 -2.71
N GLY A 147 -4.61 6.61 -2.81
CA GLY A 147 -4.95 5.99 -4.11
C GLY A 147 -5.99 6.78 -4.92
N GLY A 148 -6.72 7.67 -4.26
CA GLY A 148 -7.61 8.66 -4.84
C GLY A 148 -8.25 9.50 -3.74
N PRO A 149 -8.60 10.78 -3.99
CA PRO A 149 -9.11 11.67 -2.95
C PRO A 149 -10.39 11.12 -2.29
N ALA A 150 -11.28 10.52 -3.07
CA ALA A 150 -12.52 9.93 -2.56
C ALA A 150 -12.31 8.80 -1.52
N ILE A 151 -11.15 8.13 -1.52
CA ILE A 151 -10.83 7.11 -0.51
C ILE A 151 -10.50 7.76 0.84
N LEU A 152 -9.91 8.96 0.84
CA LEU A 152 -9.53 9.68 2.05
C LEU A 152 -10.69 10.53 2.60
N ASP A 153 -11.57 11.01 1.72
CA ASP A 153 -12.72 11.85 2.09
C ASP A 153 -13.89 11.03 2.68
N GLN A 154 -13.96 9.71 2.42
CA GLN A 154 -15.02 8.81 2.89
C GLN A 154 -14.59 8.03 4.14
#